data_AF-A0AAX6EUT9-F1
#
_entry.id   AF-A0AAX6EUT9-F1
#
_cell.length_a   1.000
_cell.length_b   1.000
_cell.length_c   1.000
_cell.angle_alpha   90.00
_cell.angle_beta   90.00
_cell.angle_gamma   90.00
#
_symmetry.space_group_name_H-M   'P 1'
#
loop_
_entity.id
_entity.type
_entity.pdbx_description
1 polymer ?
#
loop_
_entity_poly.entity_id
_entity_poly.type
_entity_poly.pdbx_seq_one_letter_code
_entity_poly.pdbx_strand_id
1 'polypeptide(L)'
;MTTTDPAPAPTKPLAGCAGDGCLARNPWPLHHVRHRGVFSRLCTSCVLKCHPGSFCCLCFSVLDPSASPSPDPAPAQAAVVHCSKCPSVTHLSCLPNPDLAAQFVCPCCDHQDGFSFLALTEDRGRRRIDMAAARVLLAAARLAAGSMSRAAAAAVGEAERKAKEAAVARKRARDMLESAMAVARRERERARVILESTVTVTKRDRARMRDSAVAVLEPPKKKVATGVANNGAAETPKPTQTPMPLSLRRPNNREVDKWMRFHEMGTHVVDVTSTSRVGNAKEPEEKGKKGPSSVLQGKAKGTAEGETEKGPRLPLSTQDAQSSRTNSKVIFTGSTSTATLHS
;
A
#
# COMPACT_ATOMS: atom_id res chain seq x y z
N MET A 1 16.56 -26.05 -28.44
CA MET A 1 17.67 -25.58 -27.59
C MET A 1 17.43 -24.10 -27.34
N THR A 2 16.78 -23.77 -26.22
CA THR A 2 16.48 -22.38 -25.83
C THR A 2 17.67 -21.84 -25.05
N THR A 3 18.46 -20.99 -25.69
CA THR A 3 19.55 -20.23 -25.07
C THR A 3 18.95 -19.24 -24.08
N THR A 4 19.09 -19.54 -22.79
CA THR A 4 18.77 -18.62 -21.69
C THR A 4 19.89 -17.60 -21.59
N ASP A 5 19.65 -16.37 -22.06
CA ASP A 5 20.61 -15.28 -21.90
C ASP A 5 20.85 -15.01 -20.40
N PRO A 6 22.13 -14.84 -19.98
CA PRO A 6 22.47 -14.53 -18.60
C PRO A 6 21.92 -13.15 -18.22
N ALA A 7 21.18 -13.11 -17.11
CA ALA A 7 20.62 -11.87 -16.58
C ALA A 7 21.72 -10.80 -16.40
N PRO A 8 21.51 -9.56 -16.86
CA PRO A 8 22.52 -8.51 -16.77
C PRO A 8 22.88 -8.26 -15.30
N ALA A 9 24.18 -8.26 -15.00
CA ALA A 9 24.69 -7.97 -13.67
C ALA A 9 24.16 -6.62 -13.17
N PRO A 10 23.81 -6.48 -11.87
CA PRO A 10 23.33 -5.23 -11.32
C PRO A 10 24.44 -4.18 -11.42
N THR A 11 24.38 -3.36 -12.48
CA THR A 11 25.20 -2.17 -12.61
C THR A 11 24.96 -1.32 -11.37
N LYS A 12 26.00 -1.10 -10.58
CA LYS A 12 25.95 -0.24 -9.39
C LYS A 12 25.23 1.05 -9.80
N PRO A 13 24.06 1.38 -9.21
CA PRO A 13 23.35 2.58 -9.59
C PRO A 13 24.32 3.74 -9.37
N LEU A 14 24.65 4.46 -10.44
CA LEU A 14 25.47 5.66 -10.36
C LEU A 14 24.82 6.54 -9.28
N ALA A 15 25.62 6.93 -8.29
CA ALA A 15 25.19 7.66 -7.10
C ALA A 15 24.78 9.12 -7.40
N GLY A 16 24.15 9.36 -8.55
CA GLY A 16 23.71 10.65 -9.03
C GLY A 16 22.27 10.97 -8.66
N CYS A 17 21.89 12.22 -8.93
CA CYS A 17 20.52 12.69 -8.84
C CYS A 17 19.74 12.21 -10.07
N ALA A 18 18.54 11.65 -9.87
CA ALA A 18 17.65 11.22 -10.94
C ALA A 18 16.74 12.35 -11.46
N GLY A 19 17.12 13.61 -11.24
CA GLY A 19 16.35 14.78 -11.70
C GLY A 19 16.67 15.11 -13.15
N ASP A 20 15.64 15.51 -13.91
CA ASP A 20 15.77 15.89 -15.31
C ASP A 20 16.79 17.03 -15.48
N GLY A 21 17.85 16.78 -16.28
CA GLY A 21 18.92 17.75 -16.52
C GLY A 21 19.82 18.04 -15.30
N CYS A 22 19.80 17.21 -14.26
CA CYS A 22 20.68 17.41 -13.10
C CYS A 22 22.11 16.97 -13.41
N LEU A 23 23.03 17.93 -13.54
CA LEU A 23 24.45 17.67 -13.79
C LEU A 23 25.30 17.55 -12.50
N ALA A 24 24.67 17.48 -11.32
CA ALA A 24 25.39 17.36 -10.06
C ALA A 24 26.10 16.00 -9.99
N ARG A 25 27.44 16.01 -10.00
CA ARG A 25 28.26 14.78 -9.98
C ARG A 25 28.20 14.03 -8.64
N ASN A 26 28.14 14.77 -7.54
CA ASN A 26 28.04 14.22 -6.18
C ASN A 26 27.00 15.01 -5.37
N PRO A 27 25.71 14.91 -5.73
CA PRO A 27 24.66 15.65 -5.07
C PRO A 27 24.52 15.17 -3.63
N TRP A 28 24.65 16.09 -2.69
CA TRP A 28 24.45 15.79 -1.27
C TRP A 28 23.73 16.96 -0.58
N PRO A 29 22.69 16.70 0.23
CA PRO A 29 22.06 15.40 0.47
C PRO A 29 21.12 14.96 -0.68
N LEU A 30 20.84 13.65 -0.73
CA LEU A 30 19.84 13.05 -1.60
C LEU A 30 18.59 12.70 -0.80
N HIS A 31 17.42 12.98 -1.39
CA HIS A 31 16.10 12.75 -0.83
C HIS A 31 15.37 11.68 -1.64
N HIS A 32 14.58 10.84 -0.97
CA HIS A 32 13.68 9.90 -1.64
C HIS A 32 12.33 10.56 -1.87
N VAL A 33 11.88 10.58 -3.14
CA VAL A 33 10.62 11.21 -3.54
C VAL A 33 9.91 10.30 -4.52
N ARG A 34 8.58 10.21 -4.41
CA ARG A 34 7.75 9.63 -5.47
C ARG A 34 7.29 10.74 -6.41
N HIS A 35 7.80 10.76 -7.64
CA HIS A 35 7.42 11.73 -8.67
C HIS A 35 6.86 10.99 -9.89
N ARG A 36 5.67 11.38 -10.36
CA ARG A 36 4.97 10.74 -11.50
C ARG A 36 4.85 9.21 -11.37
N GLY A 37 4.66 8.72 -10.15
CA GLY A 37 4.51 7.30 -9.84
C GLY A 37 5.82 6.52 -9.66
N VAL A 38 6.96 7.10 -10.03
CA VAL A 38 8.30 6.48 -9.91
C VAL A 38 8.99 6.96 -8.63
N PHE A 39 9.70 6.07 -7.96
CA PHE A 39 10.57 6.41 -6.84
C PHE A 39 11.92 6.89 -7.37
N SER A 40 12.28 8.12 -7.04
CA SER A 40 13.50 8.77 -7.51
C SER A 40 14.32 9.28 -6.33
N ARG A 41 15.65 9.27 -6.49
CA ARG A 41 16.58 9.91 -5.57
C ARG A 41 16.96 11.27 -6.13
N LEU A 42 16.49 12.33 -5.49
CA LEU A 42 16.65 13.70 -5.98
C LEU A 42 17.53 14.50 -5.02
N CYS A 43 18.39 15.38 -5.55
CA CYS A 43 19.09 16.35 -4.73
C CYS A 43 18.11 17.44 -4.23
N THR A 44 18.51 18.19 -3.20
CA THR A 44 17.70 19.28 -2.64
C THR A 44 17.13 20.22 -3.71
N SER A 45 17.95 20.68 -4.66
CA SER A 45 17.48 21.57 -5.73
C SER A 45 16.46 20.89 -6.64
N CYS A 46 16.62 19.61 -6.98
CA CYS A 46 15.65 18.89 -7.81
C CYS A 46 14.34 18.63 -7.07
N VAL A 47 14.36 18.34 -5.77
CA VAL A 47 13.13 18.23 -4.98
C VAL A 47 12.32 19.53 -5.06
N LEU A 48 12.97 20.67 -4.86
CA LEU A 48 12.31 21.98 -4.92
C LEU A 48 11.80 22.30 -6.33
N LYS A 49 12.57 21.98 -7.38
CA LYS A 49 12.13 22.13 -8.79
C LYS A 49 10.94 21.24 -9.15
N CYS A 50 10.83 20.04 -8.56
CA CYS A 50 9.69 19.14 -8.77
C CYS A 50 8.41 19.58 -8.03
N HIS A 51 8.53 20.50 -7.06
CA HIS A 51 7.43 20.94 -6.20
C HIS A 51 7.32 22.48 -6.08
N PRO A 52 7.29 23.23 -7.20
CA PRO A 52 7.42 24.69 -7.18
C PRO A 52 6.28 25.41 -6.43
N GLY A 53 5.07 24.83 -6.41
CA GLY A 53 3.90 25.38 -5.74
C GLY A 53 3.70 24.92 -4.29
N SER A 54 4.62 24.13 -3.73
CA SER A 54 4.43 23.51 -2.39
C SER A 54 5.22 24.20 -1.28
N PHE A 55 5.92 25.29 -1.59
CA PHE A 55 6.68 26.06 -0.60
C PHE A 55 6.81 27.52 -1.05
N CYS A 56 6.98 28.42 -0.10
CA CYS A 56 7.32 29.80 -0.38
C CYS A 56 8.77 29.90 -0.89
N CYS A 57 8.97 30.38 -2.12
CA CYS A 57 10.31 30.46 -2.73
C CYS A 57 11.26 31.50 -2.10
N LEU A 58 10.75 32.37 -1.21
CA LEU A 58 11.56 33.37 -0.49
C LEU A 58 11.99 32.87 0.90
N CYS A 59 11.05 32.36 1.72
CA CYS A 59 11.35 31.93 3.09
C CYS A 59 11.53 30.41 3.25
N PHE A 60 11.24 29.63 2.21
CA PHE A 60 11.28 28.17 2.18
C PHE A 60 10.36 27.48 3.19
N SER A 61 9.31 28.15 3.66
CA SER A 61 8.25 27.48 4.42
C SER A 61 7.41 26.61 3.48
N VAL A 62 7.18 25.35 3.86
CA VAL A 62 6.31 24.43 3.12
C VAL A 62 4.86 24.85 3.30
N LEU A 63 4.15 24.96 2.18
CA LEU A 63 2.72 25.22 2.15
C LEU A 63 2.02 23.86 2.15
N ASP A 64 1.59 23.41 3.32
CA ASP A 64 0.84 22.16 3.43
C ASP A 64 -0.66 22.47 3.28
N PRO A 65 -1.31 22.08 2.17
CA PRO A 65 -2.75 22.25 2.02
C PRO A 65 -3.54 21.29 2.93
N SER A 66 -2.90 20.23 3.44
CA SER A 66 -3.53 19.22 4.29
C SER A 66 -3.41 19.50 5.78
N ALA A 67 -2.62 20.51 6.16
CA ALA A 67 -2.65 21.04 7.52
C ALA A 67 -4.02 21.69 7.71
N SER A 68 -4.97 20.88 8.15
CA SER A 68 -6.33 21.29 8.55
C SER A 68 -6.23 22.59 9.34
N PRO A 69 -7.12 23.58 9.10
CA PRO A 69 -7.24 24.70 10.01
C PRO A 69 -7.41 24.11 11.41
N SER A 70 -6.46 24.41 12.30
CA SER A 70 -6.64 24.14 13.71
C SER A 70 -7.98 24.76 14.13
N PRO A 71 -8.73 24.15 15.06
CA PRO A 71 -10.02 24.67 15.50
C PRO A 71 -9.94 26.04 16.21
N ASP A 72 -8.73 26.51 16.50
CA ASP A 72 -8.52 27.89 16.95
C ASP A 72 -8.71 28.87 15.79
N PRO A 73 -9.37 30.03 16.02
CA PRO A 73 -9.57 31.08 15.03
C PRO A 73 -8.21 31.75 14.71
N ALA A 74 -7.41 31.07 13.91
CA ALA A 74 -6.07 31.45 13.50
C ALA A 74 -6.06 31.78 12.00
N PRO A 75 -5.11 32.63 11.58
CA PRO A 75 -5.28 33.65 10.56
C PRO A 75 -5.59 33.07 9.19
N ALA A 76 -6.36 33.82 8.41
CA ALA A 76 -6.60 33.63 6.98
C ALA A 76 -5.40 32.95 6.30
N GLN A 77 -5.64 31.87 5.56
CA GLN A 77 -4.68 31.21 4.70
C GLN A 77 -3.68 32.25 4.19
N ALA A 78 -2.41 32.16 4.63
CA ALA A 78 -1.44 33.23 4.41
C ALA A 78 -1.45 33.55 2.91
N ALA A 79 -1.94 34.75 2.55
CA ALA A 79 -2.20 35.10 1.17
C ALA A 79 -0.96 34.79 0.33
N VAL A 80 -1.12 33.97 -0.70
CA VAL A 80 -0.01 33.55 -1.57
C VAL A 80 -0.04 34.32 -2.87
N VAL A 81 1.15 34.58 -3.40
CA VAL A 81 1.37 35.23 -4.69
C VAL A 81 2.08 34.24 -5.61
N HIS A 82 1.60 34.13 -6.84
CA HIS A 82 2.18 33.26 -7.86
C HIS A 82 3.20 34.02 -8.70
N CYS A 83 4.25 33.32 -9.14
CA CYS A 83 5.17 33.85 -10.12
C CYS A 83 4.47 34.00 -11.48
N SER A 84 4.71 35.11 -12.17
CA SER A 84 4.16 35.38 -13.51
C SER A 84 4.70 34.45 -14.62
N LYS A 85 5.80 33.73 -14.38
CA LYS A 85 6.49 32.89 -15.39
C LYS A 85 6.43 31.38 -15.11
N CYS A 86 6.13 30.95 -13.88
CA CYS A 86 6.16 29.54 -13.49
C CYS A 86 5.24 29.28 -12.30
N PRO A 87 4.94 28.01 -11.97
CA PRO A 87 4.04 27.67 -10.85
C PRO A 87 4.66 27.86 -9.46
N SER A 88 5.74 28.65 -9.32
CA SER A 88 6.30 29.00 -8.00
C SER A 88 5.40 29.94 -7.22
N VAL A 89 5.45 29.83 -5.90
CA VAL A 89 4.62 30.62 -4.98
C VAL A 89 5.45 31.28 -3.90
N THR A 90 4.96 32.39 -3.35
CA THR A 90 5.52 33.08 -2.18
C THR A 90 4.39 33.58 -1.29
N HIS A 91 4.65 33.79 0.00
CA HIS A 91 3.69 34.54 0.81
C HIS A 91 3.69 36.01 0.40
N LEU A 92 2.52 36.65 0.42
CA LEU A 92 2.36 38.09 0.23
C LEU A 92 3.19 38.88 1.25
N SER A 93 3.26 38.39 2.50
CA SER A 93 4.08 38.98 3.57
C SER A 93 5.59 38.80 3.40
N CYS A 94 6.02 37.87 2.52
CA CYS A 94 7.43 37.73 2.18
C CYS A 94 7.86 38.65 1.03
N LEU A 95 6.91 39.30 0.34
CA LEU A 95 7.25 40.28 -0.69
C LEU A 95 7.70 41.59 -0.03
N PRO A 96 8.80 42.20 -0.52
CA PRO A 96 9.20 43.53 -0.06
C PRO A 96 8.11 44.59 -0.30
N ASN A 97 7.41 44.49 -1.44
CA ASN A 97 6.33 45.38 -1.85
C ASN A 97 5.10 44.56 -2.26
N PRO A 98 4.03 44.50 -1.43
CA PRO A 98 2.85 43.70 -1.73
C PRO A 98 2.06 44.19 -2.95
N ASP A 99 2.14 45.49 -3.28
CA ASP A 99 1.46 46.08 -4.44
C ASP A 99 1.96 45.53 -5.79
N LEU A 100 3.20 44.99 -5.80
CA LEU A 100 3.80 44.37 -6.99
C LEU A 100 3.51 42.88 -7.10
N ALA A 101 2.55 42.35 -6.32
CA ALA A 101 2.21 40.92 -6.32
C ALA A 101 1.89 40.39 -7.72
N ALA A 102 1.15 41.15 -8.54
CA ALA A 102 0.79 40.74 -9.90
C ALA A 102 1.99 40.60 -10.86
N GLN A 103 3.11 41.26 -10.54
CA GLN A 103 4.33 41.26 -11.37
C GLN A 103 5.45 40.41 -10.77
N PHE A 104 5.16 39.66 -9.70
CA PHE A 104 6.17 38.88 -9.01
C PHE A 104 6.85 37.85 -9.94
N VAL A 105 8.17 37.87 -9.96
CA VAL A 105 9.02 36.86 -10.62
C VAL A 105 9.83 36.16 -9.55
N CYS A 106 9.77 34.83 -9.50
CA CYS A 106 10.53 34.08 -8.50
C CYS A 106 12.03 34.08 -8.84
N PRO A 107 12.92 33.86 -7.86
CA PRO A 107 14.37 33.84 -8.08
C PRO A 107 14.83 32.84 -9.16
N CYS A 108 14.09 31.75 -9.35
CA CYS A 108 14.39 30.75 -10.39
C CYS A 108 14.12 31.25 -11.81
N CYS A 109 13.16 32.15 -12.00
CA CYS A 109 12.81 32.71 -13.30
C CYS A 109 13.54 34.02 -13.60
N ASP A 110 14.03 34.70 -12.55
CA ASP A 110 14.88 35.88 -12.69
C ASP A 110 16.30 35.48 -13.12
N HIS A 111 16.83 34.37 -12.59
CA HIS A 111 18.14 33.83 -12.96
C HIS A 111 17.99 32.52 -13.75
N GLN A 112 17.88 32.64 -15.08
CA GLN A 112 17.65 31.47 -15.96
C GLN A 112 18.87 30.55 -16.07
N ASP A 113 20.08 31.10 -15.93
CA ASP A 113 21.32 30.34 -16.10
C ASP A 113 21.92 29.95 -14.74
N GLY A 114 21.78 28.67 -14.38
CA GLY A 114 22.57 28.06 -13.30
C GLY A 114 22.03 28.25 -11.88
N PHE A 115 20.79 28.71 -11.69
CA PHE A 115 20.22 28.87 -10.34
C PHE A 115 20.22 27.55 -9.55
N SER A 116 20.89 27.57 -8.39
CA SER A 116 20.90 26.51 -7.40
C SER A 116 20.31 27.02 -6.09
N PHE A 117 19.33 26.29 -5.55
CA PHE A 117 18.72 26.62 -4.25
C PHE A 117 19.67 26.43 -3.07
N LEU A 118 20.66 25.54 -3.23
CA LEU A 118 21.58 25.19 -2.18
C LEU A 118 22.97 25.67 -2.57
N ALA A 119 23.36 26.83 -2.03
CA ALA A 119 24.73 27.32 -2.07
C ALA A 119 25.41 26.94 -0.75
N LEU A 120 26.19 25.85 -0.74
CA LEU A 120 27.00 25.51 0.41
C LEU A 120 28.35 26.23 0.29
N THR A 121 28.74 26.93 1.33
CA THR A 121 30.09 27.48 1.44
C THR A 121 31.04 26.33 1.82
N GLU A 122 32.06 26.11 1.00
CA GLU A 122 33.14 25.19 1.31
C GLU A 122 34.26 25.97 2.02
N ASP A 123 34.47 25.68 3.30
CA ASP A 123 35.57 26.24 4.09
C ASP A 123 36.52 25.10 4.49
N ARG A 124 37.73 25.09 3.92
CA ARG A 124 38.78 24.07 4.16
C ARG A 124 38.28 22.63 3.98
N GLY A 125 37.47 22.38 2.96
CA GLY A 125 36.89 21.06 2.67
C GLY A 125 35.77 20.63 3.64
N ARG A 126 35.35 21.49 4.56
CA ARG A 126 34.14 21.31 5.36
C ARG A 126 33.02 22.17 4.78
N ARG A 127 31.88 21.54 4.53
CA ARG A 127 30.65 22.23 4.12
C ARG A 127 30.03 22.86 5.36
N ARG A 128 29.92 24.19 5.39
CA ARG A 128 29.17 24.90 6.42
C ARG A 128 27.74 25.10 5.95
N ILE A 129 26.79 24.84 6.84
CA ILE A 129 25.36 25.07 6.59
C ILE A 129 25.00 26.36 7.28
N ASP A 130 24.69 27.40 6.51
CA ASP A 130 24.13 28.64 7.05
C ASP A 130 22.62 28.50 7.31
N MET A 131 22.04 29.51 7.94
CA MET A 131 20.60 29.50 8.28
C MET A 131 19.72 29.41 7.02
N ALA A 132 20.14 30.03 5.91
CA ALA A 132 19.42 30.01 4.65
C ALA A 132 19.41 28.60 4.04
N ALA A 133 20.57 27.97 3.89
CA ALA A 133 20.71 26.59 3.44
C ALA A 133 19.98 25.62 4.36
N ALA A 134 19.99 25.84 5.68
CA ALA A 134 19.23 25.01 6.63
C ALA A 134 17.72 25.05 6.34
N ARG A 135 17.15 26.22 6.04
CA ARG A 135 15.72 26.35 5.66
C ARG A 135 15.42 25.64 4.34
N VAL A 136 16.30 25.79 3.34
CA VAL A 136 16.17 25.11 2.04
C VAL A 136 16.20 23.59 2.22
N LEU A 137 17.15 23.08 3.01
CA LEU A 137 17.28 21.65 3.32
C LEU A 137 16.05 21.11 4.07
N LEU A 138 15.57 21.86 5.07
CA LEU A 138 14.38 21.50 5.83
C LEU A 138 13.13 21.45 4.94
N ALA A 139 12.97 22.42 4.04
CA ALA A 139 11.86 22.47 3.08
C ALA A 139 11.87 21.24 2.16
N ALA A 140 13.02 20.94 1.54
CA ALA A 140 13.17 19.77 0.69
C ALA A 140 12.93 18.47 1.45
N ALA A 141 13.45 18.34 2.67
CA ALA A 141 13.24 17.15 3.50
C ALA A 141 11.76 16.95 3.85
N ARG A 142 11.04 18.03 4.20
CA ARG A 142 9.59 17.98 4.48
C ARG A 142 8.78 17.60 3.24
N LEU A 143 9.10 18.15 2.07
CA LEU A 143 8.45 17.80 0.81
C LEU A 143 8.71 16.34 0.42
N ALA A 144 9.94 15.86 0.61
CA ALA A 144 10.30 14.47 0.39
C ALA A 144 9.55 13.53 1.35
N ALA A 145 9.54 13.86 2.64
CA ALA A 145 8.77 13.12 3.64
C ALA A 145 7.28 13.07 3.28
N GLY A 146 6.67 14.21 2.96
CA GLY A 146 5.27 14.27 2.54
C GLY A 146 4.99 13.47 1.26
N SER A 147 5.90 13.48 0.29
CA SER A 147 5.81 12.66 -0.92
C SER A 147 5.81 11.17 -0.61
N MET A 148 6.75 10.72 0.23
CA MET A 148 6.86 9.32 0.63
C MET A 148 5.69 8.88 1.52
N SER A 149 5.19 9.73 2.41
CA SER A 149 4.00 9.45 3.22
C SER A 149 2.76 9.25 2.36
N ARG A 150 2.53 10.11 1.34
CA ARG A 150 1.44 9.91 0.38
C ARG A 150 1.62 8.63 -0.43
N ALA A 151 2.85 8.29 -0.82
CA ALA A 151 3.15 7.05 -1.51
C ALA A 151 2.83 5.82 -0.65
N ALA A 152 3.23 5.84 0.62
CA ALA A 152 2.97 4.78 1.57
C ALA A 152 1.46 4.61 1.83
N ALA A 153 0.73 5.70 2.07
CA ALA A 153 -0.71 5.66 2.26
C ALA A 153 -1.45 5.08 1.03
N ALA A 154 -1.06 5.49 -0.18
CA ALA A 154 -1.62 4.94 -1.41
C ALA A 154 -1.31 3.43 -1.57
N ALA A 155 -0.10 3.00 -1.22
CA ALA A 155 0.29 1.59 -1.26
C ALA A 155 -0.51 0.74 -0.27
N VAL A 156 -0.75 1.25 0.95
CA VAL A 156 -1.59 0.59 1.96
C VAL A 156 -3.03 0.46 1.46
N GLY A 157 -3.63 1.55 0.96
CA GLY A 157 -5.00 1.51 0.44
C GLY A 157 -5.17 0.52 -0.72
N GLU A 158 -4.19 0.46 -1.62
CA GLU A 158 -4.18 -0.49 -2.73
C GLU A 158 -4.02 -1.96 -2.27
N ALA A 159 -3.16 -2.21 -1.28
CA ALA A 159 -3.00 -3.52 -0.68
C ALA A 159 -4.29 -4.00 0.00
N GLU A 160 -4.96 -3.12 0.74
CA GLU A 160 -6.25 -3.42 1.37
C GLU A 160 -7.34 -3.74 0.34
N ARG A 161 -7.43 -2.95 -0.74
CA ARG A 161 -8.36 -3.19 -1.84
C ARG A 161 -8.14 -4.58 -2.45
N LYS A 162 -6.89 -4.91 -2.79
CA LYS A 162 -6.51 -6.22 -3.33
C LYS A 162 -6.80 -7.37 -2.35
N ALA A 163 -6.58 -7.16 -1.05
CA ALA A 163 -6.90 -8.16 -0.04
C ALA A 163 -8.41 -8.45 0.02
N LYS A 164 -9.25 -7.41 -0.04
CA LYS A 164 -10.72 -7.54 -0.09
C LYS A 164 -11.19 -8.26 -1.36
N GLU A 165 -10.65 -7.89 -2.52
CA GLU A 165 -10.96 -8.55 -3.80
C GLU A 165 -10.57 -10.02 -3.79
N ALA A 166 -9.36 -10.34 -3.30
CA ALA A 166 -8.90 -11.72 -3.18
C ALA A 166 -9.78 -12.53 -2.21
N ALA A 167 -10.25 -11.93 -1.10
CA ALA A 167 -11.16 -12.59 -0.18
C ALA A 167 -12.52 -12.92 -0.84
N VAL A 168 -13.10 -11.99 -1.58
CA VAL A 168 -14.35 -12.20 -2.34
C VAL A 168 -14.16 -13.27 -3.42
N ALA A 169 -13.05 -13.23 -4.17
CA ALA A 169 -12.74 -14.24 -5.17
C ALA A 169 -12.58 -15.64 -4.55
N ARG A 170 -11.88 -15.76 -3.42
CA ARG A 170 -11.76 -17.02 -2.67
C ARG A 170 -13.11 -17.54 -2.19
N LYS A 171 -13.97 -16.66 -1.68
CA LYS A 171 -15.32 -17.04 -1.26
C LYS A 171 -16.11 -17.60 -2.44
N ARG A 172 -16.16 -16.87 -3.56
CA ARG A 172 -16.86 -17.32 -4.78
C ARG A 172 -16.33 -18.66 -5.29
N ALA A 173 -15.01 -18.86 -5.28
CA ALA A 173 -14.41 -20.14 -5.68
C ALA A 173 -14.85 -21.29 -4.76
N ARG A 174 -14.93 -21.06 -3.43
CA ARG A 174 -15.44 -22.06 -2.48
C ARG A 174 -16.92 -22.37 -2.74
N ASP A 175 -17.75 -21.34 -2.92
CA ASP A 175 -19.18 -21.50 -3.19
C ASP A 175 -19.41 -22.30 -4.49
N MET A 176 -18.59 -22.06 -5.53
CA MET A 176 -18.63 -22.82 -6.79
C MET A 176 -18.21 -24.28 -6.60
N LEU A 177 -17.16 -24.55 -5.82
CA LEU A 177 -16.71 -25.92 -5.52
C LEU A 177 -17.76 -26.69 -4.71
N GLU A 178 -18.38 -26.05 -3.71
CA GLU A 178 -19.47 -26.65 -2.93
C GLU A 178 -20.68 -26.98 -3.83
N SER A 179 -21.03 -26.06 -4.73
CA SER A 179 -22.10 -26.26 -5.71
C SER A 179 -21.80 -27.43 -6.67
N ALA A 180 -20.56 -27.52 -7.17
CA ALA A 180 -20.13 -28.62 -8.04
C ALA A 180 -20.17 -29.97 -7.33
N MET A 181 -19.71 -30.03 -6.07
CA MET A 181 -19.80 -31.26 -5.26
C MET A 181 -21.25 -31.67 -5.00
N ALA A 182 -22.16 -30.71 -4.76
CA ALA A 182 -23.57 -30.97 -4.60
C ALA A 182 -24.22 -31.53 -5.88
N VAL A 183 -23.89 -30.99 -7.05
CA VAL A 183 -24.35 -31.51 -8.35
C VAL A 183 -23.83 -32.93 -8.58
N ALA A 184 -22.52 -33.16 -8.40
CA ALA A 184 -21.92 -34.49 -8.55
C ALA A 184 -22.57 -35.53 -7.63
N ARG A 185 -22.93 -35.16 -6.40
CA ARG A 185 -23.66 -36.05 -5.48
C ARG A 185 -25.06 -36.38 -6.01
N ARG A 186 -25.81 -35.40 -6.53
CA ARG A 186 -27.14 -35.61 -7.12
C ARG A 186 -27.07 -36.48 -8.38
N GLU A 187 -26.04 -36.32 -9.21
CA GLU A 187 -25.83 -37.15 -10.40
C GLU A 187 -25.53 -38.60 -10.05
N ARG A 188 -24.67 -38.84 -9.04
CA ARG A 188 -24.40 -40.20 -8.54
C ARG A 188 -25.66 -40.87 -8.01
N GLU A 189 -26.52 -40.14 -7.30
CA GLU A 189 -27.79 -40.68 -6.81
C GLU A 189 -28.75 -41.02 -7.96
N ARG A 190 -28.88 -40.13 -8.96
CA ARG A 190 -29.69 -40.40 -10.16
C ARG A 190 -29.17 -41.61 -10.93
N ALA A 191 -27.86 -41.74 -11.10
CA ALA A 191 -27.25 -42.89 -11.75
C ALA A 191 -27.53 -44.20 -10.97
N ARG A 192 -27.50 -44.16 -9.63
CA ARG A 192 -27.85 -45.30 -8.79
C ARG A 192 -29.30 -45.74 -9.01
N VAL A 193 -30.25 -44.80 -9.04
CA VAL A 193 -31.68 -45.08 -9.28
C VAL A 193 -31.90 -45.69 -10.68
N ILE A 194 -31.22 -45.19 -11.72
CA ILE A 194 -31.31 -45.74 -13.08
C ILE A 194 -30.73 -47.16 -13.15
N LEU A 195 -29.60 -47.39 -12.48
CA LEU A 195 -29.00 -48.72 -12.43
C LEU A 195 -29.93 -49.72 -11.71
N GLU A 196 -30.57 -49.31 -10.62
CA GLU A 196 -31.48 -50.16 -9.88
C GLU A 196 -32.76 -50.47 -10.68
N SER A 197 -33.34 -49.48 -11.37
CA SER A 197 -34.52 -49.70 -12.22
C SER A 197 -34.22 -50.65 -13.39
N THR A 198 -33.08 -50.50 -14.08
CA THR A 198 -32.67 -51.41 -15.17
C THR A 198 -32.43 -52.85 -14.69
N VAL A 199 -31.87 -53.04 -13.48
CA VAL A 199 -31.72 -54.38 -12.89
C VAL A 199 -33.08 -55.04 -12.59
N THR A 200 -34.09 -54.28 -12.17
CA THR A 200 -35.43 -54.84 -11.92
C THR A 200 -36.18 -55.22 -13.20
N VAL A 201 -36.03 -54.45 -14.29
CA VAL A 201 -36.62 -54.75 -15.60
C VAL A 201 -36.00 -56.03 -16.17
N THR A 202 -34.68 -56.14 -16.18
CA THR A 202 -34.00 -57.34 -16.69
C THR A 202 -34.34 -58.62 -15.91
N LYS A 203 -34.59 -58.54 -14.60
CA LYS A 203 -35.09 -59.69 -13.82
C LYS A 203 -36.50 -60.11 -14.23
N ARG A 204 -37.41 -59.17 -14.49
CA ARG A 204 -38.78 -59.47 -14.99
C ARG A 204 -38.77 -60.04 -16.41
N ASP A 205 -37.93 -59.51 -17.29
CA ASP A 205 -37.82 -60.00 -18.66
C ASP A 205 -37.18 -61.40 -18.70
N ARG A 206 -36.20 -61.67 -17.84
CA ARG A 206 -35.61 -63.01 -17.70
C ARG A 206 -36.59 -64.02 -17.10
N ALA A 207 -37.51 -63.59 -16.23
CA ALA A 207 -38.61 -64.43 -15.74
C ALA A 207 -39.61 -64.76 -16.88
N ARG A 208 -40.04 -63.74 -17.66
CA ARG A 208 -40.92 -63.94 -18.83
C ARG A 208 -40.31 -64.84 -19.91
N MET A 209 -39.02 -64.70 -20.22
CA MET A 209 -38.35 -65.57 -21.19
C MET A 209 -38.21 -67.01 -20.68
N ARG A 210 -38.08 -67.22 -19.36
CA ARG A 210 -38.02 -68.57 -18.78
C ARG A 210 -39.36 -69.30 -18.87
N ASP A 211 -40.48 -68.57 -18.81
CA ASP A 211 -41.82 -69.13 -18.98
C ASP A 211 -42.17 -69.40 -20.46
N SER A 212 -41.55 -68.69 -21.41
CA SER A 212 -41.73 -68.93 -22.86
C SER A 212 -40.80 -70.00 -23.45
N ALA A 213 -39.76 -70.43 -22.75
CA ALA A 213 -38.78 -71.41 -23.24
C ALA A 213 -39.13 -72.89 -22.94
N VAL A 214 -40.36 -73.18 -22.50
CA VAL A 214 -40.86 -74.56 -22.26
C VAL A 214 -41.59 -75.16 -23.49
N ALA A 215 -41.66 -74.44 -24.60
CA ALA A 215 -42.12 -75.00 -25.87
C ALA A 215 -41.05 -74.82 -26.95
N VAL A 216 -40.83 -75.86 -27.75
CA VAL A 216 -39.93 -75.97 -28.91
C VAL A 216 -38.55 -76.58 -28.60
N LEU A 217 -38.56 -77.90 -28.48
CA LEU A 217 -37.51 -78.79 -28.98
C LEU A 217 -37.37 -78.65 -30.51
N GLU A 218 -36.17 -78.38 -31.01
CA GLU A 218 -35.36 -79.31 -31.83
C GLU A 218 -34.16 -78.58 -32.50
N PRO A 219 -32.96 -79.21 -32.58
CA PRO A 219 -31.80 -78.63 -33.25
C PRO A 219 -31.53 -79.25 -34.64
N PRO A 220 -31.19 -78.46 -35.68
CA PRO A 220 -30.52 -79.01 -36.85
C PRO A 220 -29.00 -78.75 -36.79
N LYS A 221 -28.26 -79.85 -36.86
CA LYS A 221 -26.83 -79.89 -37.14
C LYS A 221 -26.58 -79.41 -38.58
N LYS A 222 -25.66 -78.47 -38.80
CA LYS A 222 -24.93 -78.39 -40.08
C LYS A 222 -23.53 -77.80 -39.89
N LYS A 223 -22.56 -78.62 -40.27
CA LYS A 223 -21.15 -78.28 -40.53
C LYS A 223 -21.06 -77.45 -41.82
N VAL A 224 -20.01 -76.63 -41.99
CA VAL A 224 -19.05 -76.64 -43.12
C VAL A 224 -18.22 -75.34 -43.19
N ALA A 225 -16.90 -75.57 -43.29
CA ALA A 225 -15.80 -74.85 -43.95
C ALA A 225 -15.45 -73.37 -43.68
N THR A 226 -14.25 -73.22 -43.11
CA THR A 226 -13.02 -72.57 -43.64
C THR A 226 -13.07 -71.82 -44.98
N GLY A 227 -12.51 -70.59 -45.00
CA GLY A 227 -12.12 -69.82 -46.19
C GLY A 227 -11.98 -68.31 -45.86
N VAL A 228 -10.79 -67.80 -45.50
CA VAL A 228 -9.77 -67.13 -46.35
C VAL A 228 -10.09 -65.68 -46.75
N ALA A 229 -9.24 -64.78 -46.22
CA ALA A 229 -8.65 -63.54 -46.76
C ALA A 229 -9.45 -62.23 -47.03
N ASN A 230 -8.81 -61.17 -46.51
CA ASN A 230 -8.51 -59.84 -47.08
C ASN A 230 -9.41 -58.60 -46.83
N ASN A 231 -8.77 -57.67 -46.10
CA ASN A 231 -8.51 -56.24 -46.39
C ASN A 231 -9.64 -55.25 -46.72
N GLY A 232 -9.63 -54.14 -45.97
CA GLY A 232 -10.30 -52.87 -46.29
C GLY A 232 -10.58 -52.09 -45.00
N ALA A 233 -9.63 -51.31 -44.47
CA ALA A 233 -9.53 -49.88 -44.73
C ALA A 233 -10.83 -49.10 -44.41
N ALA A 234 -10.95 -48.65 -43.15
CA ALA A 234 -11.74 -47.50 -42.78
C ALA A 234 -11.14 -46.85 -41.54
N GLU A 235 -10.58 -45.67 -41.75
CA GLU A 235 -9.99 -44.80 -40.75
C GLU A 235 -11.00 -44.50 -39.64
N THR A 236 -10.64 -44.82 -38.41
CA THR A 236 -11.27 -44.24 -37.22
C THR A 236 -10.22 -43.40 -36.51
N PRO A 237 -10.51 -42.13 -36.19
CA PRO A 237 -9.57 -41.28 -35.50
C PRO A 237 -9.28 -41.86 -34.12
N LYS A 238 -8.00 -42.17 -33.90
CA LYS A 238 -7.39 -42.45 -32.60
C LYS A 238 -7.97 -41.47 -31.57
N PRO A 239 -8.57 -41.92 -30.46
CA PRO A 239 -8.75 -41.02 -29.33
C PRO A 239 -7.33 -40.66 -28.88
N THR A 240 -6.94 -39.43 -29.18
CA THR A 240 -5.80 -38.75 -28.57
C THR A 240 -5.87 -39.07 -27.08
N GLN A 241 -4.87 -39.81 -26.61
CA GLN A 241 -4.61 -39.95 -25.19
C GLN A 241 -4.37 -38.54 -24.68
N THR A 242 -5.40 -37.94 -24.10
CA THR A 242 -5.25 -36.80 -23.23
C THR A 242 -4.26 -37.25 -22.16
N PRO A 243 -3.08 -36.63 -22.03
CA PRO A 243 -2.23 -36.90 -20.88
C PRO A 243 -3.08 -36.62 -19.65
N MET A 244 -3.18 -37.60 -18.76
CA MET A 244 -3.89 -37.44 -17.49
C MET A 244 -3.43 -36.12 -16.87
N PRO A 245 -4.34 -35.24 -16.41
CA PRO A 245 -3.90 -34.12 -15.61
C PRO A 245 -3.15 -34.74 -14.44
N LEU A 246 -1.89 -34.32 -14.32
CA LEU A 246 -1.01 -34.59 -13.20
C LEU A 246 -1.86 -34.78 -11.96
N SER A 247 -1.79 -35.97 -11.36
CA SER A 247 -2.22 -36.16 -9.99
C SER A 247 -1.72 -34.95 -9.22
N LEU A 248 -2.63 -34.05 -8.85
CA LEU A 248 -2.37 -33.00 -7.90
C LEU A 248 -1.98 -33.75 -6.63
N ARG A 249 -0.68 -34.04 -6.50
CA ARG A 249 -0.05 -34.30 -5.23
C ARG A 249 -0.60 -33.21 -4.33
N ARG A 250 -1.41 -33.59 -3.34
CA ARG A 250 -1.75 -32.70 -2.24
C ARG A 250 -0.44 -32.03 -1.83
N PRO A 251 -0.34 -30.69 -1.86
CA PRO A 251 0.80 -30.02 -1.28
C PRO A 251 0.96 -30.61 0.12
N ASN A 252 2.12 -31.18 0.38
CA ASN A 252 2.44 -31.74 1.67
C ASN A 252 2.13 -30.64 2.70
N ASN A 253 1.29 -30.92 3.70
CA ASN A 253 0.78 -29.91 4.65
C ASN A 253 1.89 -29.04 5.27
N ARG A 254 3.12 -29.57 5.31
CA ARG A 254 4.33 -28.85 5.73
C ARG A 254 4.70 -27.62 4.90
N GLU A 255 4.37 -27.56 3.61
CA GLU A 255 4.63 -26.37 2.79
C GLU A 255 3.60 -25.28 3.04
N VAL A 256 2.32 -25.63 3.20
CA VAL A 256 1.25 -24.68 3.55
C VAL A 256 1.52 -24.04 4.92
N ASP A 257 2.00 -24.81 5.91
CA ASP A 257 2.43 -24.28 7.22
C ASP A 257 3.67 -23.37 7.12
N LYS A 258 4.57 -23.63 6.16
CA LYS A 258 5.75 -22.78 5.91
C LYS A 258 5.35 -21.42 5.35
N TRP A 259 4.32 -21.38 4.50
CA TRP A 259 3.78 -20.13 3.95
C TRP A 259 2.95 -19.34 4.97
N MET A 260 2.26 -20.01 5.90
CA MET A 260 1.52 -19.33 6.98
C MET A 260 2.47 -18.66 7.99
N ARG A 261 3.61 -19.27 8.33
CA ARG A 261 4.59 -18.66 9.27
C ARG A 261 5.33 -17.44 8.72
N PHE A 262 5.52 -17.33 7.41
CA PHE A 262 6.16 -16.15 6.82
C PHE A 262 5.26 -14.90 6.83
N HIS A 263 3.94 -15.09 6.88
CA HIS A 263 2.99 -13.97 7.00
C HIS A 263 2.77 -13.51 8.44
N GLU A 264 3.17 -14.31 9.44
CA GLU A 264 2.96 -14.03 10.86
C GLU A 264 4.12 -13.22 11.49
N MET A 265 5.23 -13.02 10.77
CA MET A 265 6.37 -12.19 11.24
C MET A 265 6.39 -10.75 10.67
N GLY A 266 5.34 -10.33 9.95
CA GLY A 266 5.32 -9.04 9.23
C GLY A 266 4.54 -7.90 9.89
N THR A 267 3.85 -8.12 11.01
CA THR A 267 3.05 -7.08 11.69
C THR A 267 3.64 -6.76 13.05
N HIS A 268 4.90 -6.34 13.09
CA HIS A 268 5.33 -5.42 14.15
C HIS A 268 4.88 -4.02 13.74
N VAL A 269 3.69 -3.64 14.22
CA VAL A 269 3.31 -2.24 14.33
C VAL A 269 4.34 -1.60 15.26
N VAL A 270 5.31 -0.89 14.68
CA VAL A 270 6.14 0.05 15.43
C VAL A 270 5.23 1.23 15.77
N ASP A 271 4.64 1.14 16.95
CA ASP A 271 3.96 2.25 17.60
C ASP A 271 5.06 3.27 17.99
N VAL A 272 5.28 4.27 17.14
CA VAL A 272 6.17 5.39 17.43
C VAL A 272 5.43 6.35 18.35
N THR A 273 5.31 5.95 19.62
CA THR A 273 5.03 6.87 20.72
C THR A 273 6.37 7.41 21.21
N SER A 274 6.72 8.58 20.70
CA SER A 274 7.83 9.42 21.16
C SER A 274 7.61 9.83 22.61
N THR A 275 8.07 9.02 23.56
CA THR A 275 8.24 9.43 24.96
C THR A 275 9.64 10.01 25.13
N SER A 276 9.70 11.34 25.24
CA SER A 276 10.87 12.09 25.67
C SER A 276 11.25 11.70 27.10
N ARG A 277 12.27 10.85 27.26
CA ARG A 277 12.97 10.70 28.54
C ARG A 277 13.96 11.85 28.70
N VAL A 278 13.58 12.83 29.51
CA VAL A 278 14.52 13.77 30.15
C VAL A 278 15.34 12.97 31.15
N GLY A 279 16.59 12.66 30.79
CA GLY A 279 17.57 12.09 31.71
C GLY A 279 18.08 13.19 32.64
N ASN A 280 17.65 13.14 33.89
CA ASN A 280 18.18 13.98 34.96
C ASN A 280 19.52 13.38 35.42
N ALA A 281 20.64 13.97 34.99
CA ALA A 281 21.97 13.57 35.40
C ALA A 281 22.26 14.14 36.79
N LYS A 282 22.44 13.23 37.75
CA LYS A 282 22.79 13.48 39.14
C LYS A 282 24.32 13.64 39.21
N GLU A 283 24.81 14.82 39.54
CA GLU A 283 26.22 15.08 39.80
C GLU A 283 26.70 14.32 41.06
N PRO A 284 27.94 13.80 41.09
CA PRO A 284 28.57 13.34 42.30
C PRO A 284 29.25 14.49 43.07
N GLU A 285 28.90 14.57 44.35
CA GLU A 285 29.60 15.31 45.42
C GLU A 285 31.11 15.04 45.40
N GLU A 286 31.92 16.10 45.32
CA GLU A 286 33.34 16.04 45.70
C GLU A 286 33.60 16.94 46.91
N LYS A 287 34.17 16.32 47.94
CA LYS A 287 34.48 16.90 49.25
C LYS A 287 35.75 17.77 49.18
N GLY A 288 35.59 19.04 49.53
CA GLY A 288 36.41 19.73 50.53
C GLY A 288 37.78 20.28 50.13
N LYS A 289 37.93 21.60 50.27
CA LYS A 289 39.09 22.23 50.92
C LYS A 289 38.76 23.66 51.38
N LYS A 290 39.24 23.96 52.59
CA LYS A 290 39.00 25.15 53.41
C LYS A 290 39.74 26.39 52.87
N GLY A 291 39.17 27.58 53.03
CA GLY A 291 39.86 28.87 52.95
C GLY A 291 38.91 30.06 53.22
N PRO A 292 39.29 31.11 53.98
CA PRO A 292 38.35 31.94 54.72
C PRO A 292 38.13 33.37 54.18
N SER A 293 37.16 34.06 54.82
CA SER A 293 36.85 35.50 54.78
C SER A 293 36.14 35.99 53.52
N SER A 294 35.12 36.84 53.55
CA SER A 294 34.68 37.80 54.57
C SER A 294 33.21 38.18 54.37
N VAL A 295 32.50 38.37 55.48
CA VAL A 295 31.65 39.53 55.81
C VAL A 295 30.92 40.19 54.62
N LEU A 296 29.58 40.13 54.63
CA LEU A 296 28.72 41.32 54.66
C LEU A 296 27.29 40.92 55.05
N GLN A 297 26.77 41.67 56.03
CA GLN A 297 25.45 41.56 56.63
C GLN A 297 24.40 42.15 55.67
N GLY A 298 23.23 41.53 55.59
CA GLY A 298 22.04 42.08 54.94
C GLY A 298 20.78 41.46 55.54
N LYS A 299 19.97 42.30 56.19
CA LYS A 299 18.93 41.98 57.17
C LYS A 299 17.57 42.44 56.65
N ALA A 300 16.60 41.53 56.52
CA ALA A 300 15.14 41.78 56.46
C ALA A 300 14.47 40.39 56.55
N LYS A 301 13.82 39.95 57.63
CA LYS A 301 12.58 40.36 58.31
C LYS A 301 11.34 40.33 57.41
N GLY A 302 10.54 39.27 57.56
CA GLY A 302 9.21 39.10 56.97
C GLY A 302 8.56 37.77 57.35
N THR A 303 7.81 37.80 58.46
CA THR A 303 6.64 36.98 58.86
C THR A 303 5.63 36.77 57.70
N ALA A 304 4.72 35.80 57.60
CA ALA A 304 4.10 34.81 58.49
C ALA A 304 3.36 33.75 57.61
N GLU A 305 2.99 32.62 58.23
CA GLU A 305 1.74 31.82 58.09
C GLU A 305 1.15 31.66 56.67
N GLY A 306 0.98 30.46 56.10
CA GLY A 306 0.34 29.27 56.65
C GLY A 306 -0.97 29.07 55.87
N GLU A 307 -1.14 27.98 55.12
CA GLU A 307 -2.45 27.36 54.83
C GLU A 307 -2.30 26.08 53.99
N THR A 308 -2.88 25.02 54.50
CA THR A 308 -3.14 23.73 53.86
C THR A 308 -4.35 23.84 52.95
N GLU A 309 -4.22 23.49 51.66
CA GLU A 309 -5.40 23.26 50.82
C GLU A 309 -5.32 21.95 50.03
N LYS A 310 -6.45 21.25 50.03
CA LYS A 310 -6.68 19.91 49.51
C LYS A 310 -7.31 20.00 48.11
N GLY A 311 -6.85 19.15 47.19
CA GLY A 311 -7.61 18.71 46.00
C GLY A 311 -7.55 19.64 44.78
N PRO A 312 -7.82 19.14 43.55
CA PRO A 312 -8.98 18.32 43.26
C PRO A 312 -8.70 16.94 42.62
N ARG A 313 -9.63 16.02 42.90
CA ARG A 313 -9.78 14.69 42.29
C ARG A 313 -10.12 14.80 40.80
N LEU A 314 -9.44 14.02 39.98
CA LEU A 314 -9.84 13.71 38.60
C LEU A 314 -10.99 12.67 38.61
N PRO A 315 -12.04 12.83 37.80
CA PRO A 315 -13.06 11.80 37.64
C PRO A 315 -12.56 10.67 36.73
N LEU A 316 -12.71 9.43 37.21
CA LEU A 316 -12.71 8.21 36.42
C LEU A 316 -13.88 8.27 35.42
N SER A 317 -13.59 8.24 34.12
CA SER A 317 -14.61 8.01 33.09
C SER A 317 -14.60 6.54 32.70
N THR A 318 -15.58 5.81 33.21
CA THR A 318 -16.06 4.53 32.69
C THR A 318 -17.26 4.82 31.80
N GLN A 319 -17.13 4.64 30.48
CA GLN A 319 -18.28 4.43 29.61
C GLN A 319 -17.96 3.38 28.54
N ASP A 320 -18.29 2.14 28.88
CA ASP A 320 -18.74 1.13 27.92
C ASP A 320 -20.17 1.50 27.48
N ALA A 321 -20.37 1.71 26.17
CA ALA A 321 -21.70 1.75 25.59
C ALA A 321 -21.67 1.32 24.12
N GLN A 322 -22.08 0.05 23.91
CA GLN A 322 -23.11 -0.34 22.95
C GLN A 322 -22.97 0.18 21.51
N SER A 323 -22.28 -0.58 20.65
CA SER A 323 -22.45 -0.49 19.21
C SER A 323 -23.72 -1.23 18.79
N SER A 324 -24.81 -0.49 18.65
CA SER A 324 -26.03 -0.97 17.99
C SER A 324 -25.81 -1.06 16.47
N ARG A 325 -26.07 -2.24 15.93
CA ARG A 325 -26.14 -2.50 14.50
C ARG A 325 -27.37 -1.78 13.93
N THR A 326 -27.17 -0.80 13.06
CA THR A 326 -28.25 -0.31 12.18
C THR A 326 -27.92 -0.61 10.72
N ASN A 327 -28.96 -1.09 10.05
CA ASN A 327 -28.96 -1.73 8.75
C ASN A 327 -29.25 -0.64 7.71
N SER A 328 -28.25 -0.18 6.95
CA SER A 328 -28.45 0.83 5.91
C SER A 328 -28.82 0.17 4.58
N LYS A 329 -30.13 0.06 4.35
CA LYS A 329 -30.75 -0.29 3.07
C LYS A 329 -30.64 0.92 2.13
N VAL A 330 -29.62 0.95 1.26
CA VAL A 330 -29.47 1.98 0.23
C VAL A 330 -30.41 1.65 -0.93
N ILE A 331 -31.43 2.49 -1.12
CA ILE A 331 -32.27 2.51 -2.31
C ILE A 331 -31.54 3.33 -3.37
N PHE A 332 -31.26 2.70 -4.51
CA PHE A 332 -30.63 3.31 -5.67
C PHE A 332 -31.75 3.80 -6.60
N THR A 333 -32.04 5.10 -6.61
CA THR A 333 -32.86 5.72 -7.67
C THR A 333 -31.93 6.38 -8.67
N GLY A 334 -31.79 5.76 -9.84
CA GLY A 334 -31.10 6.33 -10.98
C GLY A 334 -31.97 7.40 -11.65
N SER A 335 -31.37 8.58 -11.87
CA SER A 335 -31.92 9.61 -12.75
C SER A 335 -31.13 9.62 -14.05
N THR A 336 -31.81 9.36 -15.16
CA THR A 336 -31.30 9.49 -16.52
C THR A 336 -31.39 10.94 -16.97
N SER A 337 -30.25 11.60 -17.20
CA SER A 337 -30.20 12.90 -17.86
C SER A 337 -30.17 12.72 -19.38
N THR A 338 -31.23 13.16 -20.04
CA THR A 338 -31.31 13.42 -21.48
C THR A 338 -30.55 14.70 -21.80
N ALA A 339 -29.55 14.62 -22.68
CA ALA A 339 -28.87 15.77 -23.26
C ALA A 339 -29.58 16.18 -24.56
N THR A 340 -30.02 17.44 -24.61
CA THR A 340 -30.59 18.07 -25.81
C THR A 340 -29.48 18.79 -26.56
N LEU A 341 -29.23 18.39 -27.80
CA LEU A 341 -28.39 19.08 -28.77
C LEU A 341 -29.14 20.30 -29.31
N HIS A 342 -28.54 21.49 -29.22
CA HIS A 342 -28.93 22.65 -30.02
C HIS A 342 -27.95 22.80 -31.19
N SER A 343 -28.53 22.76 -32.39
CA SER A 343 -27.96 23.31 -33.63
C SER A 343 -28.09 24.83 -33.65
#